data_AF-A0A2W1G4X4-F1
#
_entry.id   AF-A0A2W1G4X4-F1
#
_cell.length_a   1.000
_cell.length_b   1.000
_cell.length_c   1.000
_cell.angle_alpha   90.00
_cell.angle_beta   90.00
_cell.angle_gamma   90.00
#
_symmetry.space_group_name_H-M   'P 1'
#
loop_
_entity.id
_entity.type
_entity.pdbx_description
1 polymer ?
#
loop_
_entity_poly.entity_id
_entity_poly.type
_entity_poly.pdbx_seq_one_letter_code
_entity_poly.pdbx_strand_id
1 'polypeptide(L)'
;MLYDIFLQQDDSQSSPPPRPIILLGHAVDNDTAMLKAAFGVDIEAMGVVVATLDTQVLATECEIAEPGRKMGLGRLLGSLGVEEAFLHNAGNDIVGTFVGALVLGCTGAPTTMTRGDQGKYEELNKQAQNK
;
A
#
# COMPACT_ATOMS: atom_id res chain seq x y z
N MET A 1 -13.35 -7.78 17.41
CA MET A 1 -12.47 -6.63 17.70
C MET A 1 -11.64 -6.22 16.47
N LEU A 2 -10.79 -7.09 15.90
CA LEU A 2 -10.01 -6.74 14.69
C LEU A 2 -10.85 -6.82 13.40
N TYR A 3 -11.72 -7.81 13.29
CA TYR A 3 -12.67 -7.97 12.18
C TYR A 3 -13.60 -6.76 12.02
N ASP A 4 -14.08 -6.23 13.15
CA ASP A 4 -15.02 -5.09 13.18
C ASP A 4 -14.40 -3.77 12.67
N ILE A 5 -13.06 -3.65 12.73
CA ILE A 5 -12.36 -2.47 12.21
C ILE A 5 -12.52 -2.37 10.69
N PHE A 6 -12.54 -3.51 10.00
CA PHE A 6 -12.62 -3.57 8.52
C PHE A 6 -14.06 -3.55 7.99
N LEU A 7 -15.08 -3.77 8.83
CA LEU A 7 -16.48 -3.86 8.41
C LEU A 7 -17.37 -2.72 8.93
N GLN A 8 -16.78 -1.56 9.21
CA GLN A 8 -17.56 -0.39 9.61
C GLN A 8 -18.57 -0.02 8.52
N GLN A 9 -19.80 0.29 8.93
CA GLN A 9 -20.90 0.62 8.03
C GLN A 9 -20.88 2.10 7.62
N ASP A 10 -21.35 2.39 6.41
CA ASP A 10 -21.59 3.75 5.94
C ASP A 10 -22.93 4.28 6.47
N ASP A 11 -22.90 4.88 7.65
CA ASP A 11 -24.08 5.39 8.37
C ASP A 11 -24.87 6.49 7.62
N SER A 12 -24.40 6.95 6.46
CA SER A 12 -25.11 7.92 5.63
C SER A 12 -26.29 7.32 4.85
N GLN A 13 -26.42 5.99 4.80
CA GLN A 13 -27.43 5.28 4.01
C GLN A 13 -28.45 4.54 4.89
N SER A 14 -29.69 4.40 4.40
CA SER A 14 -30.77 3.71 5.13
C SER A 14 -30.58 2.19 5.26
N SER A 15 -29.79 1.59 4.36
CA SER A 15 -29.27 0.23 4.45
C SER A 15 -27.76 0.32 4.21
N PRO A 16 -26.97 0.56 5.27
CA PRO A 16 -25.60 1.01 5.11
C PRO A 16 -24.69 -0.14 4.67
N PRO A 17 -24.07 -0.07 3.47
CA PRO A 17 -23.07 -1.04 3.08
C PRO A 17 -21.82 -0.89 3.96
N PRO A 18 -20.93 -1.90 4.01
CA PRO A 18 -19.59 -1.72 4.57
C PRO A 18 -18.85 -0.60 3.84
N ARG A 19 -18.09 0.21 4.57
CA ARG A 19 -17.25 1.27 4.00
C ARG A 19 -16.14 0.65 3.15
N PRO A 20 -15.89 1.16 1.94
CA PRO A 20 -14.78 0.70 1.12
C PRO A 20 -13.44 1.06 1.77
N ILE A 21 -12.47 0.15 1.65
CA ILE A 21 -11.13 0.29 2.24
C ILE A 21 -10.08 0.28 1.13
N ILE A 22 -9.11 1.19 1.22
CA ILE A 22 -7.87 1.12 0.46
C ILE A 22 -6.80 0.63 1.43
N LEU A 23 -6.18 -0.51 1.12
CA LEU A 23 -5.02 -0.98 1.87
C LEU A 23 -3.78 -0.26 1.35
N LEU A 24 -3.04 0.37 2.24
CA LEU A 24 -1.78 1.04 1.92
C LEU A 24 -0.68 0.48 2.80
N GLY A 25 0.43 0.06 2.19
CA GLY A 25 1.55 -0.54 2.92
C GLY A 25 2.87 -0.50 2.17
N HIS A 26 3.83 -1.21 2.73
CA HIS A 26 5.18 -1.36 2.19
C HIS A 26 5.53 -2.85 2.20
N ALA A 27 5.27 -3.54 1.08
CA ALA A 27 5.13 -5.01 0.99
C ALA A 27 3.82 -5.55 1.60
N VAL A 28 2.67 -5.02 1.14
CA VAL A 28 1.32 -5.29 1.68
C VAL A 28 0.99 -6.78 1.75
N ASP A 29 1.38 -7.58 0.76
CA ASP A 29 1.01 -9.01 0.71
C ASP A 29 1.60 -9.81 1.87
N ASN A 30 2.80 -9.43 2.35
CA ASN A 30 3.39 -10.07 3.52
C ASN A 30 2.58 -9.74 4.77
N ASP A 31 2.11 -8.49 4.89
CA ASP A 31 1.34 -8.03 6.03
C ASP A 31 -0.05 -8.68 6.07
N THR A 32 -0.74 -8.78 4.93
CA THR A 32 -2.06 -9.44 4.85
C THR A 32 -1.96 -10.95 5.12
N ALA A 33 -0.92 -11.62 4.61
CA ALA A 33 -0.65 -13.02 4.91
C ALA A 33 -0.40 -13.24 6.41
N MET A 34 0.37 -12.35 7.04
CA MET A 34 0.64 -12.39 8.48
C MET A 34 -0.63 -12.14 9.31
N LEU A 35 -1.49 -11.20 8.91
CA LEU A 35 -2.77 -10.94 9.57
C LEU A 35 -3.68 -12.17 9.54
N LYS A 36 -3.76 -12.85 8.39
CA LYS A 36 -4.50 -14.10 8.25
C LYS A 36 -3.92 -15.21 9.10
N ALA A 37 -2.61 -15.42 9.06
CA ALA A 37 -1.94 -16.50 9.78
C ALA A 37 -1.97 -16.33 11.30
N ALA A 38 -1.73 -15.11 11.80
CA ALA A 38 -1.61 -14.84 13.23
C ALA A 38 -2.97 -14.58 13.91
N PHE A 39 -3.93 -13.97 13.20
CA PHE A 39 -5.20 -13.52 13.79
C PHE A 39 -6.45 -14.12 13.13
N GLY A 40 -6.30 -14.93 12.08
CA GLY A 40 -7.42 -15.50 11.34
C GLY A 40 -8.21 -14.46 10.54
N VAL A 41 -7.65 -13.28 10.31
CA VAL A 41 -8.30 -12.16 9.64
C VAL A 41 -7.93 -12.19 8.15
N ASP A 42 -8.83 -12.72 7.33
CA ASP A 42 -8.69 -12.73 5.88
C ASP A 42 -9.35 -11.49 5.26
N ILE A 43 -8.58 -10.41 5.13
CA ILE A 43 -9.09 -9.10 4.68
C ILE A 43 -9.57 -9.16 3.21
N GLU A 44 -8.88 -9.93 2.37
CA GLU A 44 -9.25 -10.10 0.97
C GLU A 44 -10.62 -10.79 0.83
N ALA A 45 -10.88 -11.80 1.66
CA ALA A 45 -12.17 -12.50 1.66
C ALA A 45 -13.36 -11.64 2.17
N MET A 46 -13.11 -10.49 2.81
CA MET A 46 -14.17 -9.62 3.33
C MET A 46 -14.90 -8.83 2.24
N GLY A 47 -14.32 -8.69 1.05
CA GLY A 47 -14.95 -7.98 -0.08
C GLY A 47 -15.09 -6.47 0.11
N VAL A 48 -14.40 -5.88 1.09
CA VAL A 48 -14.43 -4.43 1.38
C VAL A 48 -13.22 -3.66 0.84
N VAL A 49 -12.15 -4.37 0.46
CA VAL A 49 -10.94 -3.76 -0.11
C VAL A 49 -11.19 -3.44 -1.59
N VAL A 50 -11.18 -2.15 -1.92
CA VAL A 50 -11.41 -1.67 -3.29
C VAL A 50 -10.11 -1.39 -4.05
N ALA A 51 -9.00 -1.22 -3.34
CA ALA A 51 -7.67 -1.07 -3.91
C ALA A 51 -6.58 -1.40 -2.90
N THR A 52 -5.42 -1.83 -3.41
CA THR A 52 -4.20 -2.02 -2.63
C THR A 52 -3.09 -1.16 -3.23
N LEU A 53 -2.53 -0.28 -2.42
CA LEU A 53 -1.40 0.58 -2.76
C LEU A 53 -0.16 0.08 -2.03
N ASP A 54 0.86 -0.31 -2.79
CA ASP A 54 2.14 -0.72 -2.23
C ASP A 54 3.22 0.31 -2.60
N THR A 55 3.85 0.89 -1.59
CA THR A 55 4.89 1.91 -1.80
C THR A 55 6.13 1.40 -2.54
N GLN A 56 6.42 0.09 -2.53
CA GLN A 56 7.50 -0.48 -3.37
C GLN A 56 7.11 -0.49 -4.85
N VAL A 57 5.83 -0.74 -5.14
CA VAL A 57 5.31 -0.68 -6.52
C VAL A 57 5.25 0.78 -6.97
N LEU A 58 4.69 1.68 -6.15
CA LEU A 58 4.65 3.11 -6.45
C LEU A 58 6.05 3.70 -6.69
N ALA A 59 7.05 3.32 -5.88
CA ALA A 59 8.43 3.74 -6.09
C ALA A 59 8.99 3.28 -7.44
N THR A 60 8.60 2.09 -7.91
CA THR A 60 9.00 1.57 -9.22
C THR A 60 8.31 2.34 -10.35
N GLU A 61 7.03 2.67 -10.19
CA GLU A 61 6.28 3.47 -11.17
C GLU A 61 6.82 4.89 -11.32
N CYS A 62 7.28 5.47 -10.22
CA CYS A 62 7.95 6.77 -10.20
C CYS A 62 9.43 6.71 -10.61
N GLU A 63 9.93 5.56 -11.09
CA GLU A 63 11.32 5.36 -11.52
C GLU A 63 12.38 5.62 -10.43
N ILE A 64 11.97 5.55 -9.16
CA ILE A 64 12.84 5.67 -7.98
C ILE A 64 13.49 4.32 -7.65
N ALA A 65 12.75 3.24 -7.86
CA ALA A 65 13.21 1.87 -7.69
C ALA A 65 13.30 1.14 -9.03
N GLU A 66 14.28 0.25 -9.17
CA GLU A 66 14.38 -0.66 -10.31
C GLU A 66 13.29 -1.75 -10.20
N PRO A 67 12.61 -2.10 -11.31
CA PRO A 67 11.65 -3.20 -11.32
C PRO A 67 12.24 -4.52 -10.77
N GLY A 68 11.46 -5.21 -9.94
CA GLY A 68 11.85 -6.49 -9.35
C GLY A 68 12.86 -6.41 -8.21
N ARG A 69 13.25 -5.22 -7.77
CA ARG A 69 14.12 -5.03 -6.58
C ARG A 69 13.33 -4.41 -5.43
N LYS A 70 13.15 -5.18 -4.34
CA LYS A 70 12.52 -4.67 -3.11
C LYS A 70 13.34 -3.50 -2.55
N MET A 71 12.74 -2.33 -2.50
CA MET A 71 13.32 -1.13 -1.87
C MET A 71 12.80 -1.07 -0.44
N GLY A 72 13.69 -1.02 0.55
CA GLY A 72 13.28 -0.85 1.95
C GLY A 72 12.78 0.58 2.24
N LEU A 73 11.89 0.70 3.22
CA LEU A 73 11.19 1.95 3.56
C LEU A 73 12.15 3.11 3.84
N GLY A 74 13.20 2.90 4.64
CA GLY A 74 14.17 3.96 4.92
C GLY A 74 14.92 4.46 3.68
N ARG A 75 15.19 3.58 2.72
CA ARG A 75 15.79 3.98 1.45
C ARG A 75 14.80 4.78 0.59
N LEU A 76 13.54 4.37 0.58
CA LEU A 76 12.48 5.13 -0.10
C LEU A 76 12.36 6.53 0.50
N LEU A 77 12.20 6.65 1.81
CA LEU A 77 12.10 7.94 2.50
C LEU A 77 13.32 8.83 2.23
N GLY A 78 14.53 8.27 2.33
CA GLY A 78 15.76 9.00 2.00
C GLY A 78 15.80 9.50 0.55
N SER A 79 15.31 8.71 -0.41
CA SER A 79 15.21 9.15 -1.81
C SER A 79 14.19 10.28 -2.03
N LEU A 80 13.20 10.39 -1.15
CA LEU A 80 12.18 11.44 -1.15
C LEU A 80 12.60 12.66 -0.30
N GLY A 81 13.82 12.66 0.26
CA GLY A 81 14.29 13.73 1.15
C GLY A 81 13.61 13.75 2.53
N VAL A 82 12.98 12.64 2.93
CA VAL A 82 12.37 12.47 4.25
C VAL A 82 13.35 11.75 5.16
N GLU A 83 13.80 12.43 6.21
CA GLU A 83 14.62 11.82 7.26
C GLU A 83 13.72 11.18 8.31
N GLU A 84 13.94 9.90 8.59
CA GLU A 84 13.27 9.18 9.67
C GLU A 84 14.32 8.50 10.54
N ALA A 85 14.32 8.82 11.83
CA ALA A 85 15.36 8.40 12.77
C ALA A 85 15.07 7.04 13.42
N PHE A 86 13.79 6.64 13.48
CA PHE A 86 13.37 5.49 14.29
C PHE A 86 12.45 4.53 13.54
N LEU A 87 12.90 4.03 12.39
CA LEU A 87 12.29 2.88 11.72
C LEU A 87 12.43 1.61 12.58
N HIS A 88 11.68 0.56 12.24
CA HIS A 88 11.56 -0.72 12.98
C HIS A 88 10.61 -0.69 14.19
N ASN A 89 9.75 0.31 14.26
CA ASN A 89 8.53 0.26 15.07
C ASN A 89 7.34 0.31 14.12
N ALA A 90 6.38 -0.60 14.27
CA ALA A 90 5.22 -0.69 13.37
C ALA A 90 4.45 0.65 13.24
N GLY A 91 4.38 1.45 14.30
CA GLY A 91 3.76 2.78 14.29
C GLY A 91 4.54 3.80 13.46
N ASN A 92 5.87 3.80 13.57
CA ASN A 92 6.70 4.69 12.77
C ASN A 92 6.77 4.23 11.31
N ASP A 93 6.81 2.91 11.08
CA ASP A 93 6.85 2.32 9.75
C ASP A 93 5.56 2.65 8.98
N ILE A 94 4.38 2.63 9.62
CA ILE A 94 3.13 3.03 8.95
C ILE A 94 3.08 4.53 8.67
N VAL A 95 3.60 5.38 9.57
CA VAL A 95 3.69 6.83 9.33
C VAL A 95 4.62 7.11 8.15
N GLY A 96 5.81 6.52 8.14
CA GLY A 96 6.75 6.63 7.03
C GLY A 96 6.15 6.13 5.72
N THR A 97 5.46 4.99 5.75
CA THR A 97 4.77 4.44 4.58
C THR A 97 3.72 5.40 4.04
N PHE A 98 2.89 5.99 4.92
CA PHE A 98 1.86 6.95 4.53
C PHE A 98 2.46 8.22 3.92
N VAL A 99 3.48 8.78 4.57
CA VAL A 99 4.21 9.96 4.07
C VAL A 99 4.83 9.67 2.70
N GLY A 100 5.53 8.54 2.56
CA GLY A 100 6.14 8.14 1.29
C GLY A 100 5.11 7.98 0.19
N ALA A 101 3.98 7.32 0.46
CA ALA A 101 2.89 7.16 -0.49
C ALA A 101 2.28 8.49 -0.92
N LEU A 102 2.06 9.40 0.04
CA LEU A 102 1.51 10.72 -0.24
C LEU A 102 2.46 11.53 -1.12
N VAL A 103 3.76 11.54 -0.80
CA VAL A 103 4.76 12.26 -1.61
C VAL A 103 4.81 11.68 -3.01
N LEU A 104 4.90 10.36 -3.19
CA LEU A 104 4.88 9.71 -4.50
C LEU A 104 3.63 10.06 -5.30
N GLY A 105 2.46 10.04 -4.65
CA GLY A 105 1.19 10.38 -5.27
C GLY A 105 1.07 11.86 -5.65
N CYS A 106 1.70 12.77 -4.90
CA CYS A 106 1.68 14.20 -5.16
C CYS A 106 2.76 14.68 -6.13
N THR A 107 3.92 14.01 -6.22
CA THR A 107 5.00 14.42 -7.12
C THR A 107 4.69 14.10 -8.58
N GLY A 108 3.71 13.21 -8.82
CA GLY A 108 3.33 12.76 -10.16
C GLY A 108 4.44 11.95 -10.82
N ALA A 109 4.08 10.90 -11.57
CA ALA A 109 5.02 10.34 -12.52
C ALA A 109 5.43 11.45 -13.52
N PRO A 110 6.68 11.47 -14.03
CA PRO A 110 7.03 12.32 -15.16
C PRO A 110 5.99 12.12 -16.27
N THR A 111 5.60 13.23 -16.91
CA THR A 111 4.33 13.57 -17.60
C THR A 111 3.87 12.67 -18.78
N THR A 112 3.97 11.35 -18.66
CA THR A 112 3.54 10.38 -19.66
C THR A 112 2.74 9.26 -19.00
N MET A 113 1.60 9.58 -18.38
CA MET A 113 0.64 8.57 -17.97
C MET A 113 -0.64 8.69 -18.80
N THR A 114 -0.91 7.64 -19.58
CA THR A 114 -2.12 7.51 -20.41
C THR A 114 -2.94 6.35 -19.87
N ARG A 115 -4.22 6.28 -20.23
CA ARG A 115 -5.23 5.34 -19.70
C ARG A 115 -4.89 3.83 -19.78
N GLY A 116 -3.71 3.45 -20.30
CA GLY A 116 -3.18 2.08 -20.33
C GLY A 116 -2.35 1.65 -19.09
N ASP A 117 -2.10 2.54 -18.12
CA ASP A 117 -1.12 2.28 -17.04
C ASP A 117 -1.58 1.33 -15.91
N GLN A 118 -2.88 0.98 -15.82
CA GLN A 118 -3.34 -0.05 -14.86
C GLN A 118 -2.68 -1.42 -15.11
N GLY A 119 -2.42 -1.77 -16.37
CA GLY A 119 -1.71 -3.00 -16.71
C GLY A 119 -0.24 -2.98 -16.25
N LYS A 120 0.37 -1.80 -16.21
CA LYS A 120 1.76 -1.61 -15.75
C LYS A 120 1.86 -1.82 -14.23
N TYR A 121 0.93 -1.25 -13.45
CA TYR A 121 0.88 -1.48 -11.99
C TYR A 121 0.74 -2.97 -11.66
N GLU A 122 -0.21 -3.66 -12.30
CA GLU A 122 -0.43 -5.09 -12.07
C GLU A 122 0.80 -5.95 -12.42
N GLU A 123 1.50 -5.62 -13.51
CA GLU A 123 2.72 -6.31 -13.92
C GLU A 123 3.87 -6.07 -12.93
N LEU A 124 4.08 -4.82 -12.52
CA LEU A 124 5.10 -4.47 -11.53
C LEU A 124 4.81 -5.11 -10.17
N ASN A 125 3.54 -5.14 -9.76
CA ASN A 125 3.13 -5.82 -8.53
C ASN A 125 3.46 -7.32 -8.59
N LYS A 126 3.14 -8.00 -9.69
CA LYS A 126 3.52 -9.41 -9.89
C LYS A 126 5.05 -9.61 -9.85
N GLN A 127 5.84 -8.66 -10.34
CA GLN A 127 7.30 -8.75 -10.29
C GLN A 127 7.84 -8.53 -8.87
N ALA A 128 7.24 -7.63 -8.09
CA ALA A 128 7.59 -7.40 -6.69
C ALA A 128 7.28 -8.62 -5.80
N GLN A 129 6.27 -9.41 -6.18
CA GLN A 129 5.79 -10.58 -5.44
C GLN A 129 6.61 -11.87 -5.67
N ASN A 130 7.26 -12.04 -6.83
CA ASN A 130 7.84 -13.34 -7.25
C ASN A 130 9.29 -13.62 -6.78
N LYS A 131 9.83 -12.89 -5.80
CA LYS A 131 11.16 -13.12 -5.19
C LYS A 131 11.20 -12.70 -3.72
#